data_AF-A0A356B9C5-F1
#
_entry.id   AF-A0A356B9C5-F1
#
_cell.length_a   1.000
_cell.length_b   1.000
_cell.length_c   1.000
_cell.angle_alpha   90.00
_cell.angle_beta   90.00
_cell.angle_gamma   90.00
#
_symmetry.space_group_name_H-M   'P 1'
#
loop_
_entity.id
_entity.type
_entity.pdbx_description
1 polymer ?
#
loop_
_entity_poly.entity_id
_entity_poly.type
_entity_poly.pdbx_seq_one_letter_code
_entity_poly.pdbx_strand_id
1 'polypeptide(L)'
;MSCLNRASLLLLSLCSFTLPALAMAADINVPKASVKQMLGQKLMLDLRYYCEEAPVNGQCRTAMTKLPVELANLIRDYDIGGVILFAENLQDVAQIVQLNRDMQTAAAASALKLPLFISIDQEGGRVARLPRSLATSFAGNMAIGATYKAHGTAFASEVGRVLADELLPLGINLNFAPTIDVNVNPQNPVINVRAFGEDAAMVADLGGAMTAAMQQRGMIAALKHFPGHGDTEVDSHLGLPRVEHSIEQIRNVDLLPFASIIKQHNPGMIMTAHIQYPALDNSTFVSKDGESMLKPATLSRKILHGVLREDMGYNGVIVTDALDMAGISKFFSHTEAVVQTFAAGADIALMPVKLQHPGELQALSELLTALESAVQSGALDQTELAQSYQRIVALKQQYPLLPTEKTPAQQIKKAQQALGNAKHRQAELALAKAALTQVKPTAGYLPFKLTETKKLLLVMPDQTKAKALSAALQHYSKQHFSIDTISLQQTDLTDAGAKIAAADVVISGFIAPMQSLADIGGMDDLTGVANIAAAYERQTLQYETLLPQIKARKKPHVFLSLRAPYDISRYGSYADIVLASYAYNTAEDATAMNAGNATYEAIAQALLGQYSLTGTLPVTVSQAAN
;
A
#
# COMPACT_ATOMS: atom_id res chain seq x y z
N MET A 1 -63.94 6.57 -39.61
CA MET A 1 -62.61 7.19 -39.38
C MET A 1 -62.23 6.88 -37.94
N SER A 2 -61.62 5.71 -37.69
CA SER A 2 -60.17 5.49 -37.48
C SER A 2 -59.64 6.26 -36.26
N CYS A 3 -58.86 5.72 -35.32
CA CYS A 3 -58.33 4.39 -35.08
C CYS A 3 -57.74 4.41 -33.66
N LEU A 4 -57.84 3.25 -32.99
CA LEU A 4 -56.88 2.67 -32.04
C LEU A 4 -55.88 3.58 -31.31
N ASN A 5 -55.89 3.49 -29.97
CA ASN A 5 -54.62 3.29 -29.29
C ASN A 5 -54.78 2.23 -28.18
N ARG A 6 -54.10 1.10 -28.40
CA ARG A 6 -54.02 -0.04 -27.49
C ARG A 6 -52.92 0.22 -26.46
N ALA A 7 -53.20 -0.22 -25.24
CA ALA A 7 -52.24 -0.41 -24.18
C ALA A 7 -51.09 -1.33 -24.62
N SER A 8 -49.86 -0.88 -24.37
CA SER A 8 -48.66 -1.72 -24.42
C SER A 8 -48.08 -1.81 -23.01
N LEU A 9 -48.22 -2.99 -22.41
CA LEU A 9 -47.41 -3.46 -21.30
C LEU A 9 -45.93 -3.36 -21.68
N LEU A 10 -45.14 -2.56 -20.94
CA LEU A 10 -43.71 -2.77 -20.88
C LEU A 10 -43.42 -3.68 -19.68
N LEU A 11 -43.03 -4.93 -19.98
CA LEU A 11 -42.38 -5.82 -19.02
C LEU A 11 -41.05 -5.19 -18.59
N LEU A 12 -41.00 -4.67 -17.36
CA LEU A 12 -39.74 -4.48 -16.65
C LEU A 12 -39.23 -5.87 -16.23
N SER A 13 -38.30 -6.41 -17.02
CA SER A 13 -37.47 -7.54 -16.64
C SER A 13 -36.55 -7.11 -15.49
N LEU A 14 -37.02 -7.28 -14.26
CA LEU A 14 -36.18 -7.31 -13.06
C LEU A 14 -35.28 -8.55 -13.15
N CYS A 15 -34.12 -8.40 -13.79
CA CYS A 15 -33.00 -9.30 -13.56
C CYS A 15 -32.44 -9.01 -12.16
N SER A 16 -33.12 -9.53 -11.15
CA SER A 16 -32.58 -9.72 -9.82
C SER A 16 -31.45 -10.73 -9.93
N PHE A 17 -30.21 -10.27 -10.09
CA PHE A 17 -29.04 -11.10 -9.80
C PHE A 17 -29.01 -11.33 -8.30
N THR A 18 -29.75 -12.33 -7.83
CA THR A 18 -29.50 -12.95 -6.55
C THR A 18 -28.08 -13.52 -6.60
N LEU A 19 -27.15 -12.89 -5.87
CA LEU A 19 -25.87 -13.50 -5.54
C LEU A 19 -26.14 -14.93 -5.05
N PRO A 20 -25.47 -15.96 -5.57
CA PRO A 20 -25.47 -17.23 -4.86
C PRO A 20 -24.77 -16.96 -3.53
N ALA A 21 -25.50 -17.17 -2.43
CA ALA A 21 -24.90 -17.31 -1.13
C ALA A 21 -23.82 -18.40 -1.23
N LEU A 22 -22.55 -18.00 -1.28
CA LEU A 22 -21.42 -18.89 -1.08
C LEU A 22 -21.35 -19.23 0.40
N ALA A 23 -22.30 -20.06 0.82
CA ALA A 23 -22.32 -20.75 2.10
C ALA A 23 -22.78 -22.18 1.82
N MET A 24 -21.91 -22.94 1.16
CA MET A 24 -21.86 -24.39 1.28
C MET A 24 -20.40 -24.68 1.60
N ALA A 25 -20.12 -25.08 2.83
CA ALA A 25 -18.84 -25.67 3.19
C ALA A 25 -18.69 -26.93 2.33
N ALA A 26 -18.03 -26.80 1.18
CA ALA A 26 -17.46 -27.95 0.51
C ALA A 26 -16.56 -28.64 1.54
N ASP A 27 -16.62 -29.97 1.62
CA ASP A 27 -15.73 -30.74 2.51
C ASP A 27 -14.28 -30.33 2.22
N ILE A 28 -13.70 -29.49 3.09
CA ILE A 28 -12.33 -29.01 2.97
C ILE A 28 -11.46 -30.23 3.25
N ASN A 29 -10.88 -30.80 2.20
CA ASN A 29 -9.96 -31.90 2.34
C ASN A 29 -8.63 -31.36 2.87
N VAL A 30 -8.48 -31.31 4.18
CA VAL A 30 -7.25 -30.87 4.85
C VAL A 30 -6.25 -32.04 4.91
N PRO A 31 -5.11 -31.95 4.22
CA PRO A 31 -4.10 -33.02 4.25
C PRO A 31 -3.63 -33.26 5.69
N LYS A 32 -3.52 -34.52 6.10
CA LYS A 32 -2.90 -34.86 7.39
C LYS A 32 -1.45 -34.36 7.39
N ALA A 33 -1.05 -33.67 8.45
CA ALA A 33 0.26 -33.06 8.58
C ALA A 33 0.84 -33.33 9.97
N SER A 34 2.16 -33.42 10.08
CA SER A 34 2.85 -33.41 11.38
C SER A 34 2.83 -32.00 12.00
N VAL A 35 3.19 -31.89 13.28
CA VAL A 35 3.33 -30.58 13.97
C VAL A 35 4.27 -29.65 13.19
N LYS A 36 5.46 -30.14 12.82
CA LYS A 36 6.43 -29.37 12.05
C LYS A 36 5.91 -28.89 10.70
N GLN A 37 5.11 -29.70 10.01
CA GLN A 37 4.50 -29.32 8.73
C GLN A 37 3.41 -28.26 8.89
N MET A 38 2.56 -28.38 9.93
CA MET A 38 1.59 -27.35 10.27
C MET A 38 2.29 -26.02 10.61
N LEU A 39 3.39 -26.08 11.36
CA LEU A 39 4.21 -24.90 11.68
C LEU A 39 4.83 -24.28 10.42
N GLY A 40 5.36 -25.08 9.49
CA GLY A 40 5.87 -24.61 8.20
C GLY A 40 4.83 -23.83 7.39
N GLN A 41 3.59 -24.30 7.38
CA GLN A 41 2.47 -23.61 6.72
C GLN A 41 2.10 -22.27 7.38
N LYS A 42 2.46 -22.06 8.64
CA LYS A 42 2.28 -20.79 9.37
C LYS A 42 3.41 -19.79 9.15
N LEU A 43 4.43 -20.09 8.33
CA LEU A 43 5.53 -19.18 8.03
C LEU A 43 5.40 -18.58 6.63
N MET A 44 5.58 -17.27 6.53
CA MET A 44 5.74 -16.55 5.26
C MET A 44 7.09 -15.85 5.22
N LEU A 45 7.97 -16.28 4.32
CA LEU A 45 9.37 -15.85 4.27
C LEU A 45 9.54 -14.58 3.43
N ASP A 46 10.44 -13.68 3.83
CA ASP A 46 11.05 -12.68 2.94
C ASP A 46 12.26 -13.33 2.27
N LEU A 47 12.28 -13.28 0.94
CA LEU A 47 13.41 -13.69 0.11
C LEU A 47 13.83 -12.52 -0.78
N ARG A 48 13.99 -11.32 -0.21
CA ARG A 48 14.27 -10.10 -0.96
C ARG A 48 15.68 -10.07 -1.55
N TYR A 49 16.66 -10.44 -0.73
CA TYR A 49 18.07 -10.47 -1.10
C TYR A 49 18.66 -11.86 -0.88
N TYR A 50 19.58 -12.27 -1.75
CA TYR A 50 20.36 -13.49 -1.55
C TYR A 50 21.77 -13.37 -2.15
N CYS A 51 22.77 -13.63 -1.32
CA CYS A 51 24.18 -13.60 -1.66
C CYS A 51 24.76 -15.01 -1.54
N GLU A 52 25.43 -15.49 -2.58
CA GLU A 52 26.03 -16.83 -2.60
C GLU A 52 27.12 -16.99 -1.53
N GLU A 53 27.80 -15.88 -1.21
CA GLU A 53 28.78 -15.80 -0.14
C GLU A 53 28.32 -14.81 0.95
N ALA A 54 28.76 -15.05 2.19
CA ALA A 54 28.51 -14.12 3.29
C ALA A 54 29.22 -12.78 2.99
N PRO A 55 28.53 -11.63 3.11
CA PRO A 55 29.15 -10.34 2.85
C PRO A 55 30.26 -10.06 3.88
N VAL A 56 31.44 -9.67 3.41
CA VAL A 56 32.64 -9.44 4.25
C VAL A 56 32.50 -8.20 5.14
N ASN A 57 31.76 -7.18 4.67
CA ASN A 57 31.43 -5.96 5.43
C ASN A 57 30.08 -5.42 4.96
N GLY A 58 29.04 -5.56 5.78
CA GLY A 58 27.71 -5.01 5.50
C GLY A 58 26.64 -6.08 5.30
N GLN A 59 25.48 -5.65 4.81
CA GLN A 59 24.32 -6.52 4.59
C GLN A 59 24.31 -7.05 3.16
N CYS A 60 23.72 -8.23 2.96
CA CYS A 60 23.49 -8.73 1.61
C CYS A 60 22.50 -7.81 0.87
N ARG A 61 22.88 -7.37 -0.34
CA ARG A 61 22.08 -6.47 -1.18
C ARG A 61 21.90 -6.96 -2.62
N THR A 62 22.30 -8.20 -2.89
CA THR A 62 22.05 -8.81 -4.19
C THR A 62 20.59 -9.20 -4.26
N ALA A 63 19.82 -8.50 -5.11
CA ALA A 63 18.40 -8.76 -5.30
C ALA A 63 18.15 -10.21 -5.74
N MET A 64 17.27 -10.93 -5.04
CA MET A 64 16.93 -12.31 -5.41
C MET A 64 15.93 -12.29 -6.57
N THR A 65 16.43 -12.38 -7.79
CA THR A 65 15.64 -12.39 -9.03
C THR A 65 15.45 -13.80 -9.61
N LYS A 66 16.16 -14.79 -9.07
CA LYS A 66 16.05 -16.22 -9.39
C LYS A 66 16.10 -17.00 -8.09
N LEU A 67 15.37 -18.11 -8.02
CA LEU A 67 15.33 -18.94 -6.81
C LEU A 67 16.62 -19.79 -6.70
N PRO A 68 17.46 -19.58 -5.66
CA PRO A 68 18.58 -20.45 -5.37
C PRO A 68 18.11 -21.86 -4.98
N VAL A 69 18.94 -22.88 -5.27
CA VAL A 69 18.58 -24.29 -5.01
C VAL A 69 18.38 -24.56 -3.53
N GLU A 70 19.15 -23.89 -2.67
CA GLU A 70 19.08 -24.03 -1.23
C GLU A 70 17.76 -23.49 -0.69
N LEU A 71 17.30 -22.33 -1.18
CA LEU A 71 16.00 -21.77 -0.82
C LEU A 71 14.84 -22.63 -1.37
N ALA A 72 14.98 -23.18 -2.59
CA ALA A 72 14.01 -24.14 -3.11
C ALA A 72 13.90 -25.39 -2.23
N ASN A 73 15.04 -25.89 -1.73
CA ASN A 73 15.06 -27.01 -0.78
C ASN A 73 14.38 -26.64 0.54
N LEU A 74 14.61 -25.44 1.09
CA LEU A 74 13.93 -25.00 2.32
C LEU A 74 12.41 -24.94 2.15
N ILE A 75 11.92 -24.38 1.04
CA ILE A 75 10.48 -24.33 0.73
C ILE A 75 9.90 -25.75 0.71
N ARG A 76 10.59 -26.68 0.04
CA ARG A 76 10.17 -28.08 -0.10
C ARG A 76 10.18 -28.82 1.25
N ASP A 77 11.31 -28.77 1.95
CA ASP A 77 11.62 -29.65 3.09
C ASP A 77 10.90 -29.23 4.37
N TYR A 78 10.52 -27.96 4.47
CA TYR A 78 9.79 -27.42 5.63
C TYR A 78 8.33 -27.12 5.34
N ASP A 79 7.79 -27.53 4.18
CA ASP A 79 6.39 -27.29 3.79
C ASP A 79 5.99 -25.82 4.04
N ILE A 80 6.75 -24.87 3.49
CA ILE A 80 6.55 -23.43 3.75
C ILE A 80 5.19 -22.94 3.26
N GLY A 81 4.56 -22.05 4.03
CA GLY A 81 3.20 -21.55 3.79
C GLY A 81 3.12 -20.48 2.70
N GLY A 82 4.11 -19.58 2.65
CA GLY A 82 4.16 -18.50 1.67
C GLY A 82 5.48 -17.76 1.59
N VAL A 83 5.56 -16.83 0.64
CA VAL A 83 6.68 -15.91 0.42
C VAL A 83 6.13 -14.51 0.11
N ILE A 84 6.73 -13.47 0.68
CA ILE A 84 6.47 -12.07 0.33
C ILE A 84 7.53 -11.55 -0.65
N LEU A 85 7.08 -10.84 -1.69
CA LEU A 85 7.92 -10.19 -2.70
C LEU A 85 8.01 -8.69 -2.47
N PHE A 86 9.21 -8.15 -2.71
CA PHE A 86 9.52 -6.73 -2.69
C PHE A 86 9.99 -6.24 -4.06
N ALA A 87 10.20 -4.93 -4.22
CA ALA A 87 10.55 -4.33 -5.51
C ALA A 87 11.83 -4.94 -6.10
N GLU A 88 12.78 -5.34 -5.27
CA GLU A 88 14.04 -5.94 -5.66
C GLU A 88 13.85 -7.27 -6.40
N ASN A 89 12.80 -8.03 -6.08
CA ASN A 89 12.47 -9.28 -6.75
C ASN A 89 11.86 -9.08 -8.15
N LEU A 90 11.50 -7.84 -8.52
CA LEU A 90 10.56 -7.54 -9.60
C LEU A 90 11.20 -6.67 -10.70
N GLN A 91 11.99 -7.28 -11.57
CA GLN A 91 12.72 -6.56 -12.62
C GLN A 91 11.93 -6.50 -13.94
N ASP A 92 11.48 -7.65 -14.42
CA ASP A 92 10.74 -7.75 -15.69
C ASP A 92 9.73 -8.91 -15.67
N VAL A 93 8.79 -8.90 -16.61
CA VAL A 93 7.69 -9.89 -16.65
C VAL A 93 8.19 -11.33 -16.76
N ALA A 94 9.20 -11.60 -17.58
CA ALA A 94 9.68 -12.96 -17.80
C ALA A 94 10.37 -13.49 -16.55
N GLN A 95 11.21 -12.66 -15.93
CA GLN A 95 11.89 -12.96 -14.67
C GLN A 95 10.90 -13.21 -13.53
N ILE A 96 9.89 -12.33 -13.35
CA ILE A 96 8.90 -12.46 -12.27
C ILE A 96 8.10 -13.75 -12.42
N VAL A 97 7.60 -14.02 -13.64
CA VAL A 97 6.83 -15.26 -13.91
C VAL A 97 7.69 -16.49 -13.62
N GLN A 98 8.96 -16.49 -14.05
CA GLN A 98 9.84 -17.63 -13.83
C GLN A 98 10.10 -17.84 -12.32
N LEU A 99 10.45 -16.78 -11.59
CA LEU A 99 10.69 -16.84 -10.15
C LEU A 99 9.48 -17.43 -9.40
N ASN A 100 8.27 -16.94 -9.70
CA ASN A 100 7.05 -17.43 -9.05
C ASN A 100 6.74 -18.88 -9.41
N ARG A 101 7.00 -19.30 -10.65
CA ARG A 101 6.84 -20.71 -11.05
C ARG A 101 7.87 -21.62 -10.38
N ASP A 102 9.10 -21.17 -10.20
CA ASP A 102 10.15 -21.94 -9.51
C ASP A 102 9.77 -22.15 -8.04
N MET A 103 9.28 -21.11 -7.36
CA MET A 103 8.78 -21.22 -5.98
C MET A 103 7.58 -22.17 -5.87
N GLN A 104 6.60 -22.07 -6.78
CA GLN A 104 5.47 -23.01 -6.79
C GLN A 104 5.91 -24.45 -7.12
N THR A 105 6.94 -24.63 -7.94
CA THR A 105 7.49 -25.95 -8.25
C THR A 105 8.16 -26.58 -7.03
N ALA A 106 8.92 -25.79 -6.26
CA ALA A 106 9.49 -26.22 -4.99
C ALA A 106 8.41 -26.64 -3.99
N ALA A 107 7.34 -25.85 -3.88
CA ALA A 107 6.19 -26.16 -3.03
C ALA A 107 5.42 -27.40 -3.48
N ALA A 108 5.27 -27.63 -4.79
CA ALA A 108 4.62 -28.84 -5.31
C ALA A 108 5.42 -30.12 -5.05
N ALA A 109 6.73 -30.01 -4.83
CA ALA A 109 7.62 -31.10 -4.46
C ALA A 109 7.64 -31.37 -2.94
N SER A 110 7.01 -30.51 -2.13
CA SER A 110 6.89 -30.70 -0.68
C SER A 110 6.01 -31.91 -0.33
N ALA A 111 6.05 -32.35 0.93
CA ALA A 111 5.27 -33.48 1.38
C ALA A 111 3.75 -33.20 1.35
N LEU A 112 3.34 -31.97 1.69
CA LEU A 112 1.93 -31.56 1.65
C LEU A 112 1.45 -31.19 0.23
N LYS A 113 2.37 -30.82 -0.67
CA LYS A 113 2.08 -30.37 -2.05
C LYS A 113 1.10 -29.19 -2.12
N LEU A 114 1.02 -28.41 -1.05
CA LEU A 114 0.18 -27.22 -0.99
C LEU A 114 0.87 -26.07 -1.74
N PRO A 115 0.16 -25.30 -2.56
CA PRO A 115 0.73 -24.13 -3.22
C PRO A 115 1.12 -23.06 -2.20
N LEU A 116 2.08 -22.21 -2.56
CA LEU A 116 2.45 -21.05 -1.75
C LEU A 116 1.43 -19.93 -1.90
N PHE A 117 1.20 -19.21 -0.80
CA PHE A 117 0.83 -17.80 -0.91
C PHE A 117 2.06 -17.03 -1.40
N ILE A 118 1.96 -16.38 -2.56
CA ILE A 118 2.97 -15.47 -3.09
C ILE A 118 2.37 -14.07 -2.97
N SER A 119 2.89 -13.29 -2.03
CA SER A 119 2.34 -12.02 -1.60
C SER A 119 3.15 -10.81 -2.04
N ILE A 120 2.50 -9.64 -2.02
CA ILE A 120 3.10 -8.35 -2.35
C ILE A 120 2.35 -7.22 -1.63
N ASP A 121 3.01 -6.09 -1.39
CA ASP A 121 2.36 -4.82 -1.04
C ASP A 121 2.14 -3.95 -2.29
N GLN A 122 1.14 -4.30 -3.11
CA GLN A 122 0.74 -3.48 -4.24
C GLN A 122 -0.54 -2.72 -3.88
N GLU A 123 -0.44 -1.78 -2.93
CA GLU A 123 -1.54 -0.91 -2.49
C GLU A 123 -1.96 0.09 -3.59
N GLY A 124 -0.97 0.51 -4.37
CA GLY A 124 -1.08 1.65 -5.28
C GLY A 124 -0.62 2.95 -4.62
N GLY A 125 -0.67 4.06 -5.36
CA GLY A 125 -0.14 5.33 -4.88
C GLY A 125 1.36 5.23 -4.64
N ARG A 126 1.83 5.52 -3.42
CA ARG A 126 3.25 5.48 -3.06
C ARG A 126 3.79 4.07 -2.76
N VAL A 127 2.93 3.17 -2.29
CA VAL A 127 3.26 1.77 -1.98
C VAL A 127 2.86 0.89 -3.17
N ALA A 128 3.77 0.82 -4.14
CA ALA A 128 3.68 -0.02 -5.32
C ALA A 128 5.07 -0.60 -5.58
N ARG A 129 5.20 -1.92 -5.68
CA ARG A 129 6.49 -2.61 -5.81
C ARG A 129 6.87 -2.89 -7.26
N LEU A 130 5.89 -3.09 -8.14
CA LEU A 130 6.16 -3.25 -9.57
C LEU A 130 6.66 -1.93 -10.20
N PRO A 131 7.61 -1.99 -11.15
CA PRO A 131 8.05 -0.81 -11.90
C PRO A 131 6.88 -0.06 -12.54
N ARG A 132 6.87 1.27 -12.45
CA ARG A 132 5.70 2.09 -12.85
C ARG A 132 5.53 2.19 -14.35
N SER A 133 6.62 2.12 -15.11
CA SER A 133 6.59 1.98 -16.56
C SER A 133 5.95 0.65 -17.00
N LEU A 134 6.08 -0.39 -16.18
CA LEU A 134 5.55 -1.72 -16.48
C LEU A 134 4.09 -1.89 -16.03
N ALA A 135 3.77 -1.51 -14.79
CA ALA A 135 2.48 -1.77 -14.15
C ALA A 135 1.72 -0.48 -13.78
N THR A 136 0.41 -0.60 -13.62
CA THR A 136 -0.47 0.49 -13.24
C THR A 136 -0.43 0.67 -11.72
N SER A 137 0.04 1.82 -11.25
CA SER A 137 0.27 2.05 -9.82
C SER A 137 -0.73 2.99 -9.17
N PHE A 138 -1.51 3.74 -9.95
CA PHE A 138 -2.55 4.67 -9.44
C PHE A 138 -2.02 5.77 -8.51
N ALA A 139 -2.89 6.72 -8.18
CA ALA A 139 -2.59 7.82 -7.26
C ALA A 139 -2.68 7.41 -5.77
N GLY A 140 -3.32 6.28 -5.45
CA GLY A 140 -3.40 5.72 -4.08
C GLY A 140 -4.72 5.99 -3.36
N ASN A 141 -4.81 5.53 -2.12
CA ASN A 141 -6.07 5.48 -1.37
C ASN A 141 -6.64 6.87 -1.05
N MET A 142 -5.82 7.85 -0.63
CA MET A 142 -6.35 9.18 -0.35
C MET A 142 -6.88 9.87 -1.61
N ALA A 143 -6.27 9.59 -2.77
CA ALA A 143 -6.83 10.04 -4.05
C ALA A 143 -8.19 9.38 -4.34
N ILE A 144 -8.35 8.08 -4.04
CA ILE A 144 -9.64 7.39 -4.16
C ILE A 144 -10.67 8.00 -3.22
N GLY A 145 -10.31 8.26 -1.95
CA GLY A 145 -11.19 8.92 -0.99
C GLY A 145 -11.65 10.29 -1.46
N ALA A 146 -10.75 11.06 -2.09
CA ALA A 146 -11.11 12.36 -2.65
C ALA A 146 -12.20 12.29 -3.75
N THR A 147 -12.39 11.14 -4.38
CA THR A 147 -13.43 10.91 -5.39
C THR A 147 -14.78 10.50 -4.79
N TYR A 148 -14.83 10.07 -3.53
CA TYR A 148 -15.99 9.36 -2.95
C TYR A 148 -17.29 10.15 -3.03
N LYS A 149 -17.26 11.45 -2.74
CA LYS A 149 -18.46 12.30 -2.78
C LYS A 149 -19.13 12.32 -4.16
N ALA A 150 -18.34 12.29 -5.24
CA ALA A 150 -18.83 12.39 -6.60
C ALA A 150 -19.04 11.02 -7.27
N HIS A 151 -18.28 10.00 -6.85
CA HIS A 151 -18.20 8.71 -7.56
C HIS A 151 -18.51 7.48 -6.69
N GLY A 152 -18.78 7.67 -5.40
CA GLY A 152 -18.97 6.59 -4.44
C GLY A 152 -17.77 5.64 -4.46
N THR A 153 -18.04 4.34 -4.60
CA THR A 153 -17.02 3.27 -4.57
C THR A 153 -16.44 2.90 -5.94
N ALA A 154 -16.86 3.58 -7.03
CA ALA A 154 -16.52 3.17 -8.39
C ALA A 154 -15.00 3.07 -8.65
N PHE A 155 -14.22 4.05 -8.17
CA PHE A 155 -12.77 4.03 -8.32
C PHE A 155 -12.09 2.98 -7.44
N ALA A 156 -12.59 2.73 -6.22
CA ALA A 156 -12.06 1.67 -5.37
C ALA A 156 -12.24 0.28 -6.01
N SER A 157 -13.42 0.02 -6.57
CA SER A 157 -13.69 -1.22 -7.30
C SER A 157 -12.83 -1.37 -8.56
N GLU A 158 -12.69 -0.32 -9.36
CA GLU A 158 -11.88 -0.38 -10.58
C GLU A 158 -10.38 -0.58 -10.26
N VAL A 159 -9.86 0.09 -9.25
CA VAL A 159 -8.48 -0.11 -8.77
C VAL A 159 -8.28 -1.56 -8.31
N GLY A 160 -9.18 -2.09 -7.46
CA GLY A 160 -9.10 -3.47 -7.00
C GLY A 160 -9.12 -4.48 -8.15
N ARG A 161 -9.96 -4.25 -9.17
CA ARG A 161 -10.01 -5.09 -10.38
C ARG A 161 -8.69 -5.05 -11.15
N VAL A 162 -8.15 -3.85 -11.39
CA VAL A 162 -6.89 -3.68 -12.15
C VAL A 162 -5.70 -4.31 -11.41
N LEU A 163 -5.62 -4.13 -10.09
CA LEU A 163 -4.57 -4.75 -9.28
C LEU A 163 -4.59 -6.28 -9.42
N ALA A 164 -5.75 -6.92 -9.29
CA ALA A 164 -5.87 -8.36 -9.47
C ALA A 164 -5.54 -8.80 -10.92
N ASP A 165 -6.00 -8.03 -11.91
CA ASP A 165 -5.78 -8.33 -13.34
C ASP A 165 -4.31 -8.24 -13.76
N GLU A 166 -3.50 -7.42 -13.10
CA GLU A 166 -2.07 -7.30 -13.37
C GLU A 166 -1.23 -8.28 -12.55
N LEU A 167 -1.60 -8.55 -11.29
CA LEU A 167 -0.81 -9.39 -10.39
C LEU A 167 -0.99 -10.90 -10.63
N LEU A 168 -2.22 -11.37 -10.88
CA LEU A 168 -2.48 -12.80 -11.05
C LEU A 168 -1.71 -13.43 -12.23
N PRO A 169 -1.60 -12.80 -13.42
CA PRO A 169 -0.77 -13.32 -14.50
C PRO A 169 0.72 -13.46 -14.15
N LEU A 170 1.23 -12.67 -13.22
CA LEU A 170 2.61 -12.79 -12.72
C LEU A 170 2.80 -13.99 -11.78
N GLY A 171 1.71 -14.63 -11.33
CA GLY A 171 1.75 -15.69 -10.31
C GLY A 171 1.74 -15.17 -8.88
N ILE A 172 1.38 -13.90 -8.67
CA ILE A 172 1.17 -13.30 -7.35
C ILE A 172 -0.31 -13.45 -7.01
N ASN A 173 -0.62 -14.10 -5.89
CA ASN A 173 -1.97 -14.57 -5.56
C ASN A 173 -2.53 -14.00 -4.25
N LEU A 174 -1.74 -13.20 -3.53
CA LEU A 174 -2.11 -12.48 -2.33
C LEU A 174 -1.61 -11.03 -2.43
N ASN A 175 -2.51 -10.06 -2.25
CA ASN A 175 -2.12 -8.66 -2.13
C ASN A 175 -2.41 -8.18 -0.71
N PHE A 176 -1.41 -7.61 -0.05
CA PHE A 176 -1.56 -6.95 1.23
C PHE A 176 -2.16 -5.56 1.03
N ALA A 177 -3.42 -5.54 0.58
CA ALA A 177 -4.25 -4.37 0.35
C ALA A 177 -5.73 -4.77 0.47
N PRO A 178 -6.64 -3.83 0.77
CA PRO A 178 -6.39 -2.40 1.04
C PRO A 178 -5.90 -2.10 2.46
N THR A 179 -5.19 -0.98 2.59
CA THR A 179 -5.02 -0.26 3.87
C THR A 179 -6.34 0.42 4.22
N ILE A 180 -6.93 0.07 5.37
CA ILE A 180 -8.22 0.57 5.87
C ILE A 180 -8.08 1.30 7.21
N ASP A 181 -6.88 1.75 7.52
CA ASP A 181 -6.64 2.67 8.62
C ASP A 181 -7.32 4.01 8.38
N VAL A 182 -7.93 4.59 9.41
CA VAL A 182 -8.63 5.87 9.35
C VAL A 182 -7.67 6.99 9.78
N ASN A 183 -7.27 7.87 8.85
CA ASN A 183 -6.20 8.84 9.11
C ASN A 183 -6.71 10.07 9.87
N VAL A 184 -7.04 9.88 11.14
CA VAL A 184 -7.51 10.92 12.07
C VAL A 184 -6.38 11.81 12.60
N ASN A 185 -5.12 11.34 12.54
CA ASN A 185 -3.96 12.14 12.92
C ASN A 185 -3.22 12.70 11.68
N PRO A 186 -3.20 14.03 11.47
CA PRO A 186 -2.48 14.62 10.35
C PRO A 186 -0.95 14.48 10.44
N GLN A 187 -0.41 14.24 11.64
CA GLN A 187 1.01 14.01 11.89
C GLN A 187 1.43 12.55 11.70
N ASN A 188 0.49 11.65 11.39
CA ASN A 188 0.81 10.24 11.15
C ASN A 188 1.85 10.11 10.01
N PRO A 189 3.06 9.60 10.30
CA PRO A 189 4.12 9.57 9.30
C PRO A 189 3.96 8.39 8.31
N VAL A 190 3.27 7.31 8.72
CA VAL A 190 3.28 6.00 8.05
C VAL A 190 2.05 5.75 7.21
N ILE A 191 0.84 6.03 7.73
CA ILE A 191 -0.42 5.80 7.02
C ILE A 191 -0.69 6.94 6.06
N ASN A 192 -1.02 8.14 6.56
CA ASN A 192 -1.07 9.35 5.75
C ASN A 192 -1.87 9.13 4.43
N VAL A 193 -1.27 9.41 3.26
CA VAL A 193 -1.88 9.18 1.93
C VAL A 193 -2.24 7.71 1.61
N ARG A 194 -1.81 6.72 2.40
CA ARG A 194 -2.21 5.31 2.28
C ARG A 194 -3.59 5.02 2.88
N ALA A 195 -4.12 5.90 3.72
CA ALA A 195 -5.54 5.84 4.10
C ALA A 195 -6.43 6.44 3.02
N PHE A 196 -7.70 6.01 2.99
CA PHE A 196 -8.69 6.66 2.12
C PHE A 196 -9.07 8.06 2.63
N GLY A 197 -9.05 8.30 3.93
CA GLY A 197 -9.39 9.59 4.54
C GLY A 197 -9.55 9.47 6.05
N GLU A 198 -10.24 10.45 6.66
CA GLU A 198 -10.49 10.51 8.11
C GLU A 198 -11.89 10.05 8.53
N ASP A 199 -12.80 9.82 7.58
CA ASP A 199 -14.16 9.34 7.87
C ASP A 199 -14.21 7.80 7.83
N ALA A 200 -14.52 7.19 8.98
CA ALA A 200 -14.49 5.74 9.15
C ALA A 200 -15.52 5.00 8.27
N ALA A 201 -16.70 5.59 8.03
CA ALA A 201 -17.73 4.97 7.19
C ALA A 201 -17.31 4.96 5.71
N MET A 202 -16.77 6.07 5.22
CA MET A 202 -16.18 6.16 3.89
C MET A 202 -15.03 5.18 3.72
N VAL A 203 -14.13 5.06 4.71
CA VAL A 203 -13.02 4.09 4.68
C VAL A 203 -13.55 2.65 4.61
N ALA A 204 -14.61 2.33 5.37
CA ALA A 204 -15.27 1.03 5.32
C ALA A 204 -15.86 0.71 3.94
N ASP A 205 -16.56 1.66 3.32
CA ASP A 205 -17.18 1.50 2.00
C ASP A 205 -16.14 1.30 0.89
N LEU A 206 -15.12 2.17 0.86
CA LEU A 206 -14.06 2.13 -0.14
C LEU A 206 -13.18 0.90 0.02
N GLY A 207 -12.77 0.58 1.25
CA GLY A 207 -12.01 -0.62 1.58
C GLY A 207 -12.78 -1.89 1.20
N GLY A 208 -14.05 -1.98 1.58
CA GLY A 208 -14.92 -3.11 1.25
C GLY A 208 -15.08 -3.31 -0.27
N ALA A 209 -15.30 -2.23 -1.01
CA ALA A 209 -15.42 -2.28 -2.46
C ALA A 209 -14.13 -2.73 -3.16
N MET A 210 -12.96 -2.28 -2.70
CA MET A 210 -11.67 -2.71 -3.23
C MET A 210 -11.38 -4.19 -2.90
N THR A 211 -11.63 -4.61 -1.66
CA THR A 211 -11.53 -6.01 -1.22
C THR A 211 -12.41 -6.91 -2.07
N ALA A 212 -13.69 -6.56 -2.22
CA ALA A 212 -14.63 -7.34 -3.02
C ALA A 212 -14.17 -7.46 -4.48
N ALA A 213 -13.71 -6.37 -5.08
CA ALA A 213 -13.24 -6.37 -6.47
C ALA A 213 -12.01 -7.26 -6.67
N MET A 214 -11.02 -7.24 -5.76
CA MET A 214 -9.87 -8.14 -5.83
C MET A 214 -10.29 -9.61 -5.70
N GLN A 215 -11.11 -9.94 -4.69
CA GLN A 215 -11.53 -11.31 -4.42
C GLN A 215 -12.39 -11.89 -5.54
N GLN A 216 -13.27 -11.10 -6.16
CA GLN A 216 -14.07 -11.51 -7.32
C GLN A 216 -13.22 -11.87 -8.55
N ARG A 217 -11.99 -11.36 -8.63
CA ARG A 217 -11.02 -11.72 -9.69
C ARG A 217 -10.14 -12.92 -9.31
N GLY A 218 -10.30 -13.46 -8.10
CA GLY A 218 -9.51 -14.59 -7.61
C GLY A 218 -8.22 -14.18 -6.90
N MET A 219 -8.06 -12.91 -6.53
CA MET A 219 -6.94 -12.42 -5.73
C MET A 219 -7.32 -12.42 -4.25
N ILE A 220 -6.47 -12.97 -3.38
CA ILE A 220 -6.67 -12.84 -1.93
C ILE A 220 -6.33 -11.40 -1.51
N ALA A 221 -7.26 -10.75 -0.84
CA ALA A 221 -7.06 -9.44 -0.23
C ALA A 221 -6.75 -9.60 1.26
N ALA A 222 -5.82 -8.77 1.77
CA ALA A 222 -5.56 -8.66 3.20
C ALA A 222 -5.83 -7.24 3.70
N LEU A 223 -6.78 -7.09 4.63
CA LEU A 223 -7.02 -5.80 5.28
C LEU A 223 -5.87 -5.48 6.23
N LYS A 224 -5.47 -4.21 6.29
CA LYS A 224 -4.42 -3.77 7.22
C LYS A 224 -4.62 -2.32 7.71
N HIS A 225 -4.13 -1.96 8.89
CA HIS A 225 -3.34 -2.78 9.84
C HIS A 225 -4.10 -2.91 11.17
N PHE A 226 -4.65 -4.09 11.46
CA PHE A 226 -5.52 -4.32 12.62
C PHE A 226 -4.77 -4.13 13.95
N PRO A 227 -5.33 -3.40 14.95
CA PRO A 227 -6.71 -2.88 15.03
C PRO A 227 -6.93 -1.47 14.47
N GLY A 228 -5.91 -0.85 13.89
CA GLY A 228 -5.92 0.50 13.33
C GLY A 228 -4.57 1.17 13.56
N HIS A 229 -3.98 1.74 12.51
CA HIS A 229 -2.70 2.46 12.55
C HIS A 229 -2.87 3.97 12.26
N GLY A 230 -4.11 4.44 12.22
CA GLY A 230 -4.45 5.79 11.74
C GLY A 230 -4.08 6.96 12.65
N ASP A 231 -3.95 6.71 13.97
CA ASP A 231 -3.70 7.76 14.99
C ASP A 231 -2.26 7.73 15.57
N THR A 232 -1.32 6.98 14.98
CA THR A 232 0.03 6.89 15.56
C THR A 232 0.95 8.05 15.13
N GLU A 233 1.77 8.53 16.05
CA GLU A 233 2.83 9.53 15.77
C GLU A 233 4.23 8.91 15.60
N VAL A 234 4.40 7.63 15.97
CA VAL A 234 5.64 6.88 15.84
C VAL A 234 5.52 5.89 14.70
N ASP A 235 6.56 5.80 13.86
CA ASP A 235 6.65 4.76 12.83
C ASP A 235 6.96 3.41 13.49
N SER A 236 6.13 2.38 13.25
CA SER A 236 6.36 1.01 13.76
C SER A 236 7.63 0.36 13.21
N HIS A 237 8.20 0.90 12.13
CA HIS A 237 9.52 0.54 11.66
C HIS A 237 10.64 1.13 12.54
N LEU A 238 10.39 2.19 13.30
CA LEU A 238 11.43 2.84 14.13
C LEU A 238 11.30 2.52 15.62
N GLY A 239 10.07 2.33 16.11
CA GLY A 239 9.76 2.04 17.50
C GLY A 239 8.40 1.36 17.65
N LEU A 240 7.87 1.36 18.87
CA LEU A 240 6.57 0.74 19.19
C LEU A 240 5.51 1.83 19.33
N PRO A 241 4.61 2.02 18.36
CA PRO A 241 3.58 3.05 18.44
C PRO A 241 2.49 2.65 19.45
N ARG A 242 1.78 3.65 19.95
CA ARG A 242 0.69 3.49 20.91
C ARG A 242 -0.48 4.38 20.51
N VAL A 243 -1.69 3.86 20.64
CA VAL A 243 -2.95 4.58 20.45
C VAL A 243 -3.68 4.66 21.79
N GLU A 244 -4.03 5.88 22.22
CA GLU A 244 -4.61 6.18 23.54
C GLU A 244 -6.12 6.42 23.48
N HIS A 245 -6.75 6.08 22.35
CA HIS A 245 -8.19 6.21 22.17
C HIS A 245 -8.99 5.48 23.27
N SER A 246 -10.14 6.07 23.62
CA SER A 246 -11.14 5.38 24.44
C SER A 246 -11.72 4.17 23.71
N ILE A 247 -12.27 3.20 24.45
CA ILE A 247 -12.91 2.01 23.85
C ILE A 247 -14.04 2.37 22.88
N GLU A 248 -14.74 3.49 23.13
CA GLU A 248 -15.81 3.99 22.26
C GLU A 248 -15.24 4.53 20.95
N GLN A 249 -14.18 5.35 21.01
CA GLN A 249 -13.48 5.82 19.82
C GLN A 249 -12.91 4.65 19.01
N ILE A 250 -12.29 3.68 19.68
CA ILE A 250 -11.75 2.47 19.04
C ILE A 250 -12.83 1.72 18.26
N ARG A 251 -14.01 1.54 18.85
CA ARG A 251 -15.13 0.85 18.18
C ARG A 251 -15.71 1.64 17.01
N ASN A 252 -15.82 2.96 17.16
CA ASN A 252 -16.50 3.81 16.19
C ASN A 252 -15.59 4.34 15.08
N VAL A 253 -14.26 4.25 15.25
CA VAL A 253 -13.27 4.77 14.31
C VAL A 253 -12.33 3.66 13.85
N ASP A 254 -11.46 3.17 14.72
CA ASP A 254 -10.36 2.26 14.34
C ASP A 254 -10.87 0.89 13.86
N LEU A 255 -11.81 0.30 14.61
CA LEU A 255 -12.36 -1.03 14.36
C LEU A 255 -13.55 -1.04 13.39
N LEU A 256 -14.18 0.11 13.15
CA LEU A 256 -15.41 0.19 12.35
C LEU A 256 -15.20 -0.33 10.92
N PRO A 257 -14.13 0.07 10.18
CA PRO A 257 -13.86 -0.47 8.86
C PRO A 257 -13.68 -1.99 8.86
N PHE A 258 -12.92 -2.54 9.82
CA PHE A 258 -12.70 -3.99 9.93
C PHE A 258 -14.02 -4.73 10.16
N ALA A 259 -14.79 -4.33 11.17
CA ALA A 259 -16.06 -4.98 11.51
C ALA A 259 -17.06 -4.95 10.33
N SER A 260 -17.14 -3.81 9.64
CA SER A 260 -18.00 -3.64 8.47
C SER A 260 -17.59 -4.58 7.32
N ILE A 261 -16.30 -4.59 6.97
CA ILE A 261 -15.81 -5.36 5.82
C ILE A 261 -15.82 -6.87 6.11
N ILE A 262 -15.52 -7.30 7.33
CA ILE A 262 -15.65 -8.70 7.76
C ILE A 262 -17.08 -9.19 7.52
N LYS A 263 -18.06 -8.42 7.97
CA LYS A 263 -19.49 -8.78 7.86
C LYS A 263 -19.98 -8.79 6.41
N GLN A 264 -19.52 -7.85 5.58
CA GLN A 264 -20.08 -7.63 4.24
C GLN A 264 -19.33 -8.36 3.11
N HIS A 265 -18.02 -8.54 3.26
CA HIS A 265 -17.15 -8.98 2.17
C HIS A 265 -16.24 -10.16 2.51
N ASN A 266 -16.15 -10.55 3.78
CA ASN A 266 -15.36 -11.67 4.27
C ASN A 266 -13.93 -11.69 3.69
N PRO A 267 -13.03 -10.81 4.15
CA PRO A 267 -11.68 -10.69 3.61
C PRO A 267 -10.86 -11.97 3.84
N GLY A 268 -10.12 -12.40 2.84
CA GLY A 268 -9.32 -13.62 2.91
C GLY A 268 -8.27 -13.59 4.02
N MET A 269 -7.64 -12.44 4.24
CA MET A 269 -6.71 -12.21 5.35
C MET A 269 -6.95 -10.89 6.08
N ILE A 270 -6.51 -10.83 7.33
CA ILE A 270 -6.34 -9.58 8.09
C ILE A 270 -4.93 -9.55 8.67
N MET A 271 -4.21 -8.47 8.37
CA MET A 271 -2.86 -8.22 8.88
C MET A 271 -2.93 -7.40 10.16
N THR A 272 -2.30 -7.87 11.24
CA THR A 272 -2.17 -7.13 12.51
C THR A 272 -0.92 -6.25 12.54
N ALA A 273 -1.03 -5.07 13.17
CA ALA A 273 0.06 -4.12 13.37
C ALA A 273 0.77 -4.31 14.73
N HIS A 274 2.05 -3.96 14.78
CA HIS A 274 2.82 -3.87 16.03
C HIS A 274 2.51 -2.56 16.77
N ILE A 275 1.31 -2.42 17.33
CA ILE A 275 0.84 -1.19 18.00
C ILE A 275 0.23 -1.52 19.36
N GLN A 276 0.52 -0.71 20.38
CA GLN A 276 -0.07 -0.82 21.70
C GLN A 276 -1.44 -0.15 21.75
N TYR A 277 -2.46 -0.88 22.24
CA TYR A 277 -3.83 -0.41 22.45
C TYR A 277 -4.24 -0.68 23.90
N PRO A 278 -3.86 0.17 24.88
CA PRO A 278 -4.06 -0.10 26.31
C PRO A 278 -5.52 -0.27 26.70
N ALA A 279 -6.44 0.40 25.99
CA ALA A 279 -7.88 0.29 26.21
C ALA A 279 -8.45 -1.07 25.76
N LEU A 280 -7.77 -1.79 24.85
CA LEU A 280 -8.12 -3.16 24.46
C LEU A 280 -7.33 -4.20 25.28
N ASP A 281 -6.03 -3.97 25.46
CA ASP A 281 -5.18 -4.81 26.29
C ASP A 281 -4.08 -3.99 26.98
N ASN A 282 -4.15 -3.95 28.30
CA ASN A 282 -3.16 -3.33 29.17
C ASN A 282 -2.15 -4.34 29.74
N SER A 283 -2.11 -5.57 29.23
CA SER A 283 -1.13 -6.56 29.65
C SER A 283 0.28 -6.18 29.22
N THR A 284 1.27 -6.57 30.02
CA THR A 284 2.68 -6.24 29.78
C THR A 284 3.51 -7.47 29.41
N PHE A 285 4.71 -7.23 28.89
CA PHE A 285 5.79 -8.20 28.73
C PHE A 285 7.10 -7.58 29.22
N VAL A 286 8.11 -8.42 29.47
CA VAL A 286 9.47 -7.96 29.78
C VAL A 286 10.30 -8.05 28.51
N SER A 287 10.88 -6.94 28.05
CA SER A 287 11.72 -6.90 26.88
C SER A 287 13.02 -7.66 27.10
N LYS A 288 13.75 -7.97 26.02
CA LYS A 288 15.08 -8.59 26.10
C LYS A 288 16.10 -7.78 26.92
N ASP A 289 15.85 -6.48 27.09
CA ASP A 289 16.68 -5.57 27.90
C ASP A 289 16.18 -5.45 29.35
N GLY A 290 15.13 -6.19 29.73
CA GLY A 290 14.59 -6.25 31.09
C GLY A 290 13.51 -5.21 31.42
N GLU A 291 13.05 -4.45 30.44
CA GLU A 291 12.04 -3.39 30.64
C GLU A 291 10.61 -3.93 30.54
N SER A 292 9.73 -3.53 31.46
CA SER A 292 8.30 -3.87 31.38
C SER A 292 7.58 -2.93 30.41
N MET A 293 6.93 -3.49 29.39
CA MET A 293 6.28 -2.75 28.30
C MET A 293 4.89 -3.31 28.01
N LEU A 294 3.97 -2.49 27.49
CA LEU A 294 2.66 -2.97 27.04
C LEU A 294 2.79 -3.86 25.81
N LYS A 295 2.01 -4.94 25.74
CA LYS A 295 1.99 -5.81 24.57
C LYS A 295 1.43 -5.09 23.35
N PRO A 296 2.09 -5.18 22.19
CA PRO A 296 1.46 -4.77 20.93
C PRO A 296 0.33 -5.74 20.54
N ALA A 297 -0.58 -5.26 19.70
CA ALA A 297 -1.73 -6.02 19.21
C ALA A 297 -1.33 -7.38 18.61
N THR A 298 -0.25 -7.44 17.85
CA THR A 298 0.29 -8.69 17.27
C THR A 298 0.59 -9.78 18.30
N LEU A 299 0.90 -9.41 19.54
CA LEU A 299 1.24 -10.35 20.63
C LEU A 299 0.14 -10.44 21.69
N SER A 300 -1.01 -9.79 21.46
CA SER A 300 -2.11 -9.73 22.41
C SER A 300 -3.20 -10.74 22.04
N ARG A 301 -3.37 -11.76 22.88
CA ARG A 301 -4.49 -12.70 22.78
C ARG A 301 -5.84 -12.00 22.96
N LYS A 302 -5.92 -10.99 23.83
CA LYS A 302 -7.17 -10.23 24.02
C LYS A 302 -7.58 -9.52 22.73
N ILE A 303 -6.62 -9.03 21.94
CA ILE A 303 -6.89 -8.32 20.68
C ILE A 303 -7.12 -9.31 19.52
N LEU A 304 -6.20 -10.24 19.26
CA LEU A 304 -6.33 -11.14 18.09
C LEU A 304 -7.39 -12.23 18.28
N HIS A 305 -7.54 -12.75 19.49
CA HIS A 305 -8.56 -13.75 19.78
C HIS A 305 -9.84 -13.09 20.26
N GLY A 306 -9.79 -12.34 21.38
CA GLY A 306 -10.99 -11.75 21.98
C GLY A 306 -11.70 -10.77 21.04
N VAL A 307 -11.02 -9.75 20.54
CA VAL A 307 -11.66 -8.76 19.67
C VAL A 307 -11.88 -9.30 18.26
N LEU A 308 -10.84 -9.79 17.58
CA LEU A 308 -10.94 -10.14 16.16
C LEU A 308 -11.66 -11.47 15.92
N ARG A 309 -11.30 -12.53 16.64
CA ARG A 309 -11.87 -13.87 16.42
C ARG A 309 -13.26 -13.98 17.06
N GLU A 310 -13.44 -13.54 18.30
CA GLU A 310 -14.69 -13.68 19.06
C GLU A 310 -15.65 -12.51 18.78
N ASP A 311 -15.33 -11.28 19.19
CA ASP A 311 -16.28 -10.15 19.12
C ASP A 311 -16.68 -9.82 17.67
N MET A 312 -15.72 -9.83 16.72
CA MET A 312 -15.98 -9.55 15.30
C MET A 312 -16.35 -10.80 14.49
N GLY A 313 -16.17 -12.01 15.05
CA GLY A 313 -16.48 -13.27 14.36
C GLY A 313 -15.61 -13.55 13.12
N TYR A 314 -14.38 -13.02 13.04
CA TYR A 314 -13.53 -13.21 11.88
C TYR A 314 -12.95 -14.63 11.82
N ASN A 315 -13.38 -15.44 10.85
CA ASN A 315 -12.92 -16.84 10.72
C ASN A 315 -11.83 -17.06 9.67
N GLY A 316 -11.35 -16.01 9.01
CA GLY A 316 -10.27 -16.08 8.02
C GLY A 316 -8.88 -16.14 8.65
N VAL A 317 -7.85 -15.94 7.81
CA VAL A 317 -6.44 -16.05 8.21
C VAL A 317 -5.94 -14.74 8.79
N ILE A 318 -5.42 -14.78 10.02
CA ILE A 318 -4.74 -13.65 10.66
C ILE A 318 -3.24 -13.74 10.33
N VAL A 319 -2.67 -12.71 9.70
CA VAL A 319 -1.24 -12.63 9.41
C VAL A 319 -0.61 -11.49 10.19
N THR A 320 0.65 -11.60 10.60
CA THR A 320 1.35 -10.47 11.22
C THR A 320 1.82 -9.46 10.17
N ASP A 321 2.05 -8.22 10.60
CA ASP A 321 3.04 -7.36 9.96
C ASP A 321 4.45 -7.98 10.11
N ALA A 322 5.45 -7.43 9.43
CA ALA A 322 6.78 -8.03 9.35
C ALA A 322 7.47 -8.10 10.73
N LEU A 323 7.75 -9.32 11.22
CA LEU A 323 8.29 -9.52 12.57
C LEU A 323 9.74 -9.06 12.75
N ASP A 324 10.44 -8.75 11.66
CA ASP A 324 11.76 -8.13 11.68
C ASP A 324 11.73 -6.60 11.93
N MET A 325 10.54 -5.98 11.90
CA MET A 325 10.34 -4.57 12.22
C MET A 325 10.79 -4.23 13.64
N ALA A 326 11.32 -3.01 13.82
CA ALA A 326 11.85 -2.56 15.11
C ALA A 326 10.81 -2.58 16.24
N GLY A 327 9.52 -2.45 15.93
CA GLY A 327 8.43 -2.60 16.91
C GLY A 327 8.41 -3.97 17.60
N ILE A 328 9.06 -5.00 17.03
CA ILE A 328 9.20 -6.34 17.62
C ILE A 328 10.67 -6.71 17.81
N SER A 329 11.50 -6.65 16.77
CA SER A 329 12.88 -7.18 16.80
C SER A 329 13.80 -6.47 17.80
N LYS A 330 13.47 -5.22 18.21
CA LYS A 330 14.18 -4.54 19.30
C LYS A 330 13.85 -5.12 20.67
N PHE A 331 12.68 -5.68 20.88
CA PHE A 331 12.19 -6.04 22.22
C PHE A 331 12.14 -7.55 22.48
N PHE A 332 12.15 -8.37 21.43
CA PHE A 332 12.03 -9.82 21.51
C PHE A 332 13.18 -10.53 20.77
N SER A 333 13.47 -11.77 21.18
CA SER A 333 14.18 -12.69 20.28
C SER A 333 13.25 -13.15 19.16
N HIS A 334 13.79 -13.54 18.00
CA HIS A 334 12.98 -14.01 16.85
C HIS A 334 12.04 -15.15 17.25
N THR A 335 12.57 -16.18 17.91
CA THR A 335 11.79 -17.33 18.36
C THR A 335 10.69 -16.94 19.34
N GLU A 336 10.99 -16.09 20.32
CA GLU A 336 10.02 -15.64 21.30
C GLU A 336 8.88 -14.84 20.64
N ALA A 337 9.21 -13.95 19.70
CA ALA A 337 8.23 -13.17 18.96
C ALA A 337 7.24 -14.08 18.21
N VAL A 338 7.73 -15.13 17.54
CA VAL A 338 6.90 -16.07 16.80
C VAL A 338 6.02 -16.91 17.75
N VAL A 339 6.58 -17.41 18.87
CA VAL A 339 5.80 -18.14 19.88
C VAL A 339 4.69 -17.25 20.45
N GLN A 340 4.99 -16.03 20.87
CA GLN A 340 3.99 -15.13 21.45
C GLN A 340 2.91 -14.72 20.43
N THR A 341 3.30 -14.50 19.18
CA THR A 341 2.38 -14.23 18.06
C THR A 341 1.39 -15.38 17.83
N PHE A 342 1.88 -16.62 17.80
CA PHE A 342 1.00 -17.79 17.64
C PHE A 342 0.13 -18.03 18.86
N ALA A 343 0.66 -17.85 20.07
CA ALA A 343 -0.13 -17.94 21.31
C ALA A 343 -1.24 -16.86 21.39
N ALA A 344 -1.01 -15.70 20.78
CA ALA A 344 -2.01 -14.64 20.66
C ALA A 344 -3.15 -15.00 19.68
N GLY A 345 -2.91 -15.92 18.74
CA GLY A 345 -3.92 -16.41 17.80
C GLY A 345 -3.67 -16.06 16.33
N ALA A 346 -2.48 -15.54 15.99
CA ALA A 346 -2.12 -15.32 14.59
C ALA A 346 -1.95 -16.64 13.84
N ASP A 347 -2.41 -16.67 12.59
CA ASP A 347 -2.33 -17.82 11.72
C ASP A 347 -1.00 -17.88 10.94
N ILE A 348 -0.48 -16.74 10.47
CA ILE A 348 0.79 -16.68 9.74
C ILE A 348 1.73 -15.65 10.38
N ALA A 349 2.98 -16.07 10.63
CA ALA A 349 4.09 -15.19 10.98
C ALA A 349 4.80 -14.74 9.70
N LEU A 350 4.74 -13.43 9.42
CA LEU A 350 5.38 -12.79 8.29
C LEU A 350 6.82 -12.41 8.65
N MET A 351 7.77 -12.78 7.80
CA MET A 351 9.19 -12.45 7.93
C MET A 351 9.81 -12.85 9.29
N PRO A 352 9.62 -14.11 9.74
CA PRO A 352 10.02 -14.53 11.09
C PRO A 352 11.53 -14.72 11.25
N VAL A 353 12.26 -14.85 10.14
CA VAL A 353 13.71 -15.13 10.10
C VAL A 353 14.31 -14.57 8.82
N LYS A 354 15.57 -14.15 8.91
CA LYS A 354 16.38 -13.62 7.81
C LYS A 354 17.15 -14.75 7.11
N LEU A 355 17.08 -14.80 5.77
CA LEU A 355 17.62 -15.91 4.95
C LEU A 355 18.35 -15.37 3.71
N GLN A 356 19.40 -14.57 3.90
CA GLN A 356 20.06 -13.83 2.82
C GLN A 356 21.35 -14.48 2.30
N HIS A 357 21.88 -15.51 2.94
CA HIS A 357 23.03 -16.26 2.44
C HIS A 357 23.08 -17.68 3.06
N PRO A 358 23.89 -18.62 2.52
CA PRO A 358 23.93 -20.01 2.99
C PRO A 358 24.16 -20.19 4.51
N GLY A 359 24.89 -19.27 5.12
CA GLY A 359 25.21 -19.30 6.56
C GLY A 359 24.01 -18.99 7.48
N GLU A 360 22.94 -18.39 6.95
CA GLU A 360 21.72 -18.05 7.72
C GLU A 360 20.64 -19.12 7.61
N LEU A 361 20.76 -20.08 6.69
CA LEU A 361 19.69 -21.05 6.39
C LEU A 361 19.35 -21.98 7.56
N GLN A 362 20.33 -22.22 8.44
CA GLN A 362 20.13 -23.04 9.64
C GLN A 362 19.12 -22.42 10.61
N ALA A 363 18.99 -21.08 10.63
CA ALA A 363 18.11 -20.36 11.54
C ALA A 363 16.63 -20.76 11.37
N LEU A 364 16.20 -21.10 10.15
CA LEU A 364 14.84 -21.59 9.90
C LEU A 364 14.59 -22.96 10.57
N SER A 365 15.56 -23.86 10.49
CA SER A 365 15.46 -25.19 11.11
C SER A 365 15.42 -25.09 12.64
N GLU A 366 16.24 -24.20 13.20
CA GLU A 366 16.29 -23.92 14.64
C GLU A 366 14.97 -23.31 15.13
N LEU A 367 14.41 -22.35 14.39
CA LEU A 367 13.10 -21.77 14.68
C LEU A 367 12.01 -22.84 14.70
N LEU A 368 11.92 -23.67 13.67
CA LEU A 368 10.90 -24.73 13.60
C LEU A 368 11.03 -25.76 14.74
N THR A 369 12.27 -26.10 15.10
CA THR A 369 12.54 -27.03 16.22
C THR A 369 12.12 -26.43 17.56
N ALA A 370 12.37 -25.14 17.76
CA ALA A 370 11.93 -24.43 18.96
C ALA A 370 10.39 -24.31 19.03
N LEU A 371 9.74 -24.03 17.89
CA LEU A 371 8.27 -23.98 17.82
C LEU A 371 7.63 -25.34 18.08
N GLU A 372 8.19 -26.42 17.54
CA GLU A 372 7.73 -27.78 17.83
C GLU A 372 7.88 -28.11 19.32
N SER A 373 9.00 -27.70 19.94
CA SER A 373 9.21 -27.84 21.38
C SER A 373 8.19 -27.03 22.20
N ALA A 374 7.81 -25.84 21.73
CA ALA A 374 6.77 -25.02 22.36
C ALA A 374 5.37 -25.67 22.27
N VAL A 375 5.07 -26.40 21.19
CA VAL A 375 3.84 -27.20 21.10
C VAL A 375 3.88 -28.38 22.06
N GLN A 376 5.01 -29.11 22.10
CA GLN A 376 5.17 -30.27 22.99
C GLN A 376 5.09 -29.91 24.48
N SER A 377 5.57 -28.73 24.87
CA SER A 377 5.49 -28.25 26.25
C SER A 377 4.13 -27.64 26.62
N GLY A 378 3.24 -27.44 25.64
CA GLY A 378 1.95 -26.79 25.83
C GLY A 378 2.01 -25.25 25.85
N ALA A 379 3.16 -24.64 25.58
CA ALA A 379 3.28 -23.20 25.40
C ALA A 379 2.54 -22.71 24.13
N LEU A 380 2.42 -23.58 23.12
CA LEU A 380 1.52 -23.43 21.98
C LEU A 380 0.49 -24.56 22.00
N ASP A 381 -0.79 -24.21 21.93
CA ASP A 381 -1.85 -25.22 21.94
C ASP A 381 -1.90 -25.96 20.59
N GLN A 382 -1.86 -27.30 20.66
CA GLN A 382 -1.85 -28.15 19.47
C GLN A 382 -3.19 -28.12 18.71
N THR A 383 -4.31 -27.91 19.40
CA THR A 383 -5.64 -27.80 18.78
C THR A 383 -5.75 -26.49 18.03
N GLU A 384 -5.30 -25.37 18.61
CA GLU A 384 -5.25 -24.06 17.95
C GLU A 384 -4.31 -24.07 16.74
N LEU A 385 -3.17 -24.76 16.84
CA LEU A 385 -2.27 -25.01 15.70
C LEU A 385 -3.02 -25.72 14.56
N ALA A 386 -3.75 -26.80 14.87
CA ALA A 386 -4.52 -27.53 13.87
C ALA A 386 -5.64 -26.69 13.24
N GLN A 387 -6.37 -25.90 14.04
CA GLN A 387 -7.39 -24.96 13.53
C GLN A 387 -6.78 -23.90 12.62
N SER A 388 -5.62 -23.38 12.98
CA SER A 388 -4.89 -22.40 12.18
C SER A 388 -4.47 -22.98 10.82
N TYR A 389 -3.90 -24.19 10.84
CA TYR A 389 -3.57 -24.93 9.62
C TYR A 389 -4.81 -25.19 8.75
N GLN A 390 -5.96 -25.53 9.35
CA GLN A 390 -7.22 -25.68 8.62
C GLN A 390 -7.65 -24.38 7.92
N ARG A 391 -7.56 -23.22 8.58
CA ARG A 391 -7.87 -21.91 7.95
C ARG A 391 -6.96 -21.61 6.78
N ILE A 392 -5.66 -21.88 6.93
CA ILE A 392 -4.65 -21.69 5.87
C ILE A 392 -4.98 -22.56 4.67
N VAL A 393 -5.22 -23.86 4.87
CA VAL A 393 -5.56 -24.79 3.78
C VAL A 393 -6.89 -24.42 3.14
N ALA A 394 -7.91 -24.07 3.93
CA ALA A 394 -9.21 -23.63 3.44
C ALA A 394 -9.07 -22.43 2.49
N LEU A 395 -8.29 -21.43 2.89
CA LEU A 395 -8.06 -20.25 2.07
C LEU A 395 -7.29 -20.59 0.78
N LYS A 396 -6.29 -21.48 0.85
CA LYS A 396 -5.58 -21.98 -0.34
C LYS A 396 -6.49 -22.72 -1.32
N GLN A 397 -7.49 -23.44 -0.81
CA GLN A 397 -8.46 -24.18 -1.63
C GLN A 397 -9.57 -23.29 -2.19
N GLN A 398 -9.87 -22.18 -1.52
CA GLN A 398 -10.89 -21.22 -1.95
C GLN A 398 -10.44 -20.39 -3.17
N TYR A 399 -9.14 -20.20 -3.37
CA TYR A 399 -8.59 -19.31 -4.39
C TYR A 399 -7.71 -20.04 -5.42
N PRO A 400 -7.69 -19.59 -6.69
CA PRO A 400 -6.86 -20.16 -7.74
C PRO A 400 -5.39 -19.71 -7.60
N LEU A 401 -4.63 -20.38 -6.72
CA LEU A 401 -3.25 -19.96 -6.39
C LEU A 401 -2.20 -20.28 -7.45
N LEU A 402 -2.51 -21.19 -8.37
CA LEU A 402 -1.62 -21.61 -9.47
C LEU A 402 -2.06 -20.97 -10.78
N PRO A 403 -1.12 -20.62 -11.68
CA PRO A 403 -1.46 -20.02 -12.96
C PRO A 403 -2.28 -20.98 -13.82
N THR A 404 -3.25 -20.44 -14.56
CA THR A 404 -4.06 -21.21 -15.51
C THR A 404 -3.24 -21.67 -16.72
N GLU A 405 -2.15 -20.97 -17.01
CA GLU A 405 -1.27 -21.21 -18.15
C GLU A 405 -0.31 -22.38 -17.89
N LYS A 406 -0.31 -23.36 -18.79
CA LYS A 406 0.47 -24.59 -18.66
C LYS A 406 1.98 -24.34 -18.81
N THR A 407 2.38 -23.44 -19.71
CA THR A 407 3.79 -23.15 -19.99
C THR A 407 4.20 -21.74 -19.54
N PRO A 408 5.47 -21.53 -19.14
CA PRO A 408 5.98 -20.19 -18.84
C PRO A 408 5.76 -19.19 -19.99
N ALA A 409 6.01 -19.60 -21.23
CA ALA A 409 5.85 -18.72 -22.40
C ALA A 409 4.41 -18.21 -22.59
N GLN A 410 3.40 -19.05 -22.31
CA GLN A 410 1.99 -18.64 -22.36
C GLN A 410 1.68 -17.64 -21.25
N GLN A 411 2.16 -17.89 -20.05
CA GLN A 411 1.97 -17.02 -18.89
C GLN A 411 2.64 -15.65 -19.09
N ILE A 412 3.89 -15.62 -19.57
CA ILE A 412 4.63 -14.40 -19.88
C ILE A 412 3.87 -13.56 -20.90
N LYS A 413 3.38 -14.16 -21.98
CA LYS A 413 2.60 -13.45 -23.00
C LYS A 413 1.32 -12.84 -22.41
N LYS A 414 0.60 -13.59 -21.57
CA LYS A 414 -0.61 -13.09 -20.89
C LYS A 414 -0.29 -11.93 -19.97
N ALA A 415 0.77 -12.04 -19.16
CA ALA A 415 1.20 -10.98 -18.27
C ALA A 415 1.61 -9.71 -19.05
N GLN A 416 2.41 -9.84 -20.11
CA GLN A 416 2.78 -8.71 -20.98
C GLN A 416 1.58 -7.99 -21.61
N GLN A 417 0.49 -8.71 -21.88
CA GLN A 417 -0.75 -8.13 -22.40
C GLN A 417 -1.61 -7.47 -21.31
N ALA A 418 -1.50 -7.95 -20.07
CA ALA A 418 -2.30 -7.47 -18.95
C ALA A 418 -1.71 -6.22 -18.30
N LEU A 419 -0.40 -6.24 -17.99
CA LEU A 419 0.28 -5.18 -17.25
C LEU A 419 0.31 -3.86 -18.03
N GLY A 420 -0.08 -2.78 -17.38
CA GLY A 420 0.06 -1.43 -17.91
C GLY A 420 -0.63 -1.20 -19.25
N ASN A 421 -1.64 -2.01 -19.58
CA ASN A 421 -2.35 -1.92 -20.85
C ASN A 421 -3.11 -0.58 -20.97
N ALA A 422 -3.49 -0.21 -22.19
CA ALA A 422 -4.12 1.09 -22.45
C ALA A 422 -5.37 1.36 -21.60
N LYS A 423 -6.20 0.34 -21.31
CA LYS A 423 -7.39 0.49 -20.46
C LYS A 423 -6.99 0.77 -19.01
N HIS A 424 -5.98 0.07 -18.49
CA HIS A 424 -5.51 0.28 -17.12
C HIS A 424 -4.86 1.65 -16.95
N ARG A 425 -4.04 2.09 -17.92
CA ARG A 425 -3.47 3.45 -17.95
C ARG A 425 -4.52 4.53 -18.06
N GLN A 426 -5.60 4.29 -18.81
CA GLN A 426 -6.74 5.20 -18.85
C GLN A 426 -7.45 5.28 -17.50
N ALA A 427 -7.65 4.16 -16.81
CA ALA A 427 -8.21 4.14 -15.45
C ALA A 427 -7.30 4.89 -14.46
N GLU A 428 -5.98 4.73 -14.58
CA GLU A 428 -4.97 5.45 -13.80
C GLU A 428 -5.13 6.96 -13.92
N LEU A 429 -5.20 7.46 -15.17
CA LEU A 429 -5.39 8.87 -15.46
C LEU A 429 -6.78 9.36 -15.03
N ALA A 430 -7.83 8.55 -15.19
CA ALA A 430 -9.18 8.90 -14.79
C ALA A 430 -9.28 9.12 -13.26
N LEU A 431 -8.65 8.25 -12.46
CA LEU A 431 -8.56 8.45 -11.01
C LEU A 431 -7.80 9.72 -10.67
N ALA A 432 -6.62 9.94 -11.27
CA ALA A 432 -5.81 11.13 -10.99
C ALA A 432 -6.57 12.43 -11.30
N LYS A 433 -7.34 12.46 -12.39
CA LYS A 433 -8.20 13.60 -12.75
C LYS A 433 -9.36 13.79 -11.77
N ALA A 434 -10.08 12.72 -11.45
CA ALA A 434 -11.24 12.80 -10.55
C ALA A 434 -10.84 13.16 -9.10
N ALA A 435 -9.63 12.78 -8.68
CA ALA A 435 -9.12 13.05 -7.35
C ALA A 435 -8.63 14.49 -7.16
N LEU A 436 -8.06 15.12 -8.21
CA LEU A 436 -7.44 16.44 -8.08
C LEU A 436 -8.43 17.46 -7.48
N THR A 437 -8.05 18.00 -6.31
CA THR A 437 -8.95 18.80 -5.47
C THR A 437 -8.48 20.23 -5.41
N GLN A 438 -9.35 21.20 -5.71
CA GLN A 438 -9.08 22.61 -5.47
C GLN A 438 -9.54 23.00 -4.07
N VAL A 439 -8.60 23.45 -3.23
CA VAL A 439 -8.87 23.75 -1.81
C VAL A 439 -9.20 25.22 -1.59
N LYS A 440 -8.49 26.12 -2.28
CA LYS A 440 -8.77 27.57 -2.22
C LYS A 440 -9.73 27.94 -3.36
N PRO A 441 -10.99 28.33 -3.07
CA PRO A 441 -11.93 28.73 -4.10
C PRO A 441 -11.47 30.06 -4.71
N THR A 442 -11.26 30.09 -6.02
CA THR A 442 -11.07 31.33 -6.77
C THR A 442 -12.43 31.94 -7.12
N ALA A 443 -12.49 33.27 -7.18
CA ALA A 443 -13.57 33.97 -7.86
C ALA A 443 -13.42 33.73 -9.38
N GLY A 444 -13.96 32.61 -9.87
CA GLY A 444 -13.82 32.13 -11.24
C GLY A 444 -12.83 30.96 -11.37
N TYR A 445 -13.18 29.94 -12.14
CA TYR A 445 -12.28 28.84 -12.54
C TYR A 445 -10.88 29.37 -12.88
N LEU A 446 -9.82 28.59 -12.57
CA LEU A 446 -8.43 28.77 -13.03
C LEU A 446 -8.26 30.02 -13.92
N PRO A 447 -8.06 31.22 -13.37
CA PRO A 447 -8.08 32.45 -14.17
C PRO A 447 -6.86 32.59 -15.09
N PHE A 448 -5.95 31.61 -15.11
CA PHE A 448 -4.77 31.65 -15.93
C PHE A 448 -5.00 30.84 -17.19
N LYS A 449 -5.29 31.56 -18.28
CA LYS A 449 -5.01 31.04 -19.61
C LYS A 449 -3.51 30.90 -19.74
N LEU A 450 -2.97 29.74 -19.36
CA LEU A 450 -1.57 29.39 -19.63
C LEU A 450 -1.23 29.60 -21.12
N THR A 451 -2.24 29.59 -21.99
CA THR A 451 -2.09 29.86 -23.41
C THR A 451 -1.64 31.28 -23.77
N GLU A 452 -1.76 32.24 -22.85
CA GLU A 452 -1.29 33.62 -23.04
C GLU A 452 0.05 33.87 -22.32
N THR A 453 0.58 32.85 -21.64
CA THR A 453 1.82 32.92 -20.85
C THR A 453 3.04 32.71 -21.74
N LYS A 454 4.07 33.55 -21.60
CA LYS A 454 5.33 33.40 -22.33
C LYS A 454 6.36 32.61 -21.53
N LYS A 455 6.36 32.76 -20.20
CA LYS A 455 7.33 32.13 -19.31
C LYS A 455 6.72 31.59 -18.02
N LEU A 456 6.83 30.28 -17.82
CA LEU A 456 6.48 29.58 -16.59
C LEU A 456 7.73 29.32 -15.74
N LEU A 457 7.56 29.38 -14.43
CA LEU A 457 8.54 28.88 -13.48
C LEU A 457 7.95 27.75 -12.65
N LEU A 458 8.60 26.58 -12.69
CA LEU A 458 8.28 25.45 -11.81
C LEU A 458 9.25 25.42 -10.63
N VAL A 459 8.74 25.56 -9.41
CA VAL A 459 9.48 25.34 -8.16
C VAL A 459 9.04 23.99 -7.60
N MET A 460 9.82 22.93 -7.81
CA MET A 460 9.38 21.55 -7.54
C MET A 460 10.30 20.84 -6.54
N PRO A 461 9.83 19.77 -5.89
CA PRO A 461 10.65 19.04 -4.91
C PRO A 461 11.98 18.56 -5.50
N ASP A 462 11.95 18.12 -6.76
CA ASP A 462 13.14 17.70 -7.50
C ASP A 462 13.01 17.94 -9.01
N GLN A 463 14.12 17.75 -9.73
CA GLN A 463 14.19 17.96 -11.18
C GLN A 463 13.36 16.93 -11.96
N THR A 464 13.18 15.72 -11.46
CA THR A 464 12.40 14.65 -12.11
C THR A 464 10.93 15.04 -12.17
N LYS A 465 10.38 15.55 -11.07
CA LYS A 465 9.00 16.04 -10.98
C LYS A 465 8.79 17.31 -11.80
N ALA A 466 9.79 18.20 -11.83
CA ALA A 466 9.78 19.34 -12.72
C ALA A 466 9.73 18.91 -14.19
N LYS A 467 10.54 17.92 -14.60
CA LYS A 467 10.51 17.36 -15.96
C LYS A 467 9.16 16.72 -16.29
N ALA A 468 8.56 15.97 -15.37
CA ALA A 468 7.27 15.33 -15.59
C ALA A 468 6.15 16.34 -15.84
N LEU A 469 6.05 17.37 -15.00
CA LEU A 469 5.05 18.42 -15.18
C LEU A 469 5.33 19.25 -16.45
N SER A 470 6.59 19.59 -16.73
CA SER A 470 6.98 20.29 -17.96
C SER A 470 6.58 19.51 -19.22
N ALA A 471 6.90 18.22 -19.28
CA ALA A 471 6.57 17.37 -20.42
C ALA A 471 5.05 17.26 -20.62
N ALA A 472 4.29 17.07 -19.54
CA ALA A 472 2.84 17.02 -19.59
C ALA A 472 2.24 18.36 -20.06
N LEU A 473 2.70 19.49 -19.52
CA LEU A 473 2.25 20.82 -19.94
C LEU A 473 2.54 21.09 -21.42
N GLN A 474 3.73 20.72 -21.90
CA GLN A 474 4.10 20.85 -23.32
C GLN A 474 3.25 19.94 -24.21
N HIS A 475 3.04 18.69 -23.80
CA HIS A 475 2.24 17.71 -24.54
C HIS A 475 0.77 18.17 -24.69
N TYR A 476 0.13 18.55 -23.59
CA TYR A 476 -1.30 18.84 -23.56
C TYR A 476 -1.66 20.25 -24.00
N SER A 477 -0.75 21.24 -23.89
CA SER A 477 -1.05 22.61 -24.30
C SER A 477 -1.04 22.81 -25.82
N LYS A 478 -0.23 22.03 -26.55
CA LYS A 478 0.08 22.24 -27.98
C LYS A 478 0.61 23.66 -28.29
N GLN A 479 1.14 24.35 -27.28
CA GLN A 479 1.70 25.70 -27.40
C GLN A 479 3.14 25.74 -26.89
N HIS A 480 3.90 26.75 -27.34
CA HIS A 480 5.28 26.93 -26.95
C HIS A 480 5.40 28.07 -25.92
N PHE A 481 5.45 27.71 -24.65
CA PHE A 481 5.91 28.58 -23.57
C PHE A 481 7.27 28.10 -23.05
N SER A 482 8.09 29.05 -22.61
CA SER A 482 9.36 28.76 -21.94
C SER A 482 9.07 28.29 -20.51
N ILE A 483 9.70 27.21 -20.07
CA ILE A 483 9.56 26.68 -18.70
C ILE A 483 10.95 26.67 -18.06
N ASP A 484 11.13 27.52 -17.06
CA ASP A 484 12.28 27.46 -16.16
C ASP A 484 11.96 26.59 -14.95
N THR A 485 12.98 25.98 -14.36
CA THR A 485 12.82 25.15 -13.16
C THR A 485 13.75 25.58 -12.03
N ILE A 486 13.28 25.39 -10.81
CA ILE A 486 14.01 25.46 -9.55
C ILE A 486 13.70 24.15 -8.82
N SER A 487 14.75 23.37 -8.54
CA SER A 487 14.64 22.15 -7.74
C SER A 487 14.90 22.49 -6.27
N LEU A 488 14.05 22.05 -5.34
CA LEU A 488 14.29 22.23 -3.90
C LEU A 488 15.43 21.34 -3.36
N GLN A 489 16.00 20.46 -4.19
CA GLN A 489 17.20 19.71 -3.86
C GLN A 489 18.50 20.46 -4.20
N GLN A 490 18.44 21.52 -5.02
CA GLN A 490 19.64 22.23 -5.44
C GLN A 490 20.21 23.08 -4.30
N THR A 491 21.53 23.13 -4.14
CA THR A 491 22.16 23.90 -3.06
C THR A 491 22.35 25.38 -3.40
N ASP A 492 22.50 25.70 -4.68
CA ASP A 492 22.67 27.06 -5.17
C ASP A 492 21.34 27.67 -5.65
N LEU A 493 20.89 28.71 -4.95
CA LEU A 493 19.68 29.47 -5.26
C LEU A 493 19.98 30.89 -5.78
N THR A 494 21.21 31.18 -6.18
CA THR A 494 21.63 32.55 -6.58
C THR A 494 20.75 33.11 -7.71
N ASP A 495 20.39 32.28 -8.69
CA ASP A 495 19.57 32.68 -9.83
C ASP A 495 18.06 32.63 -9.55
N ALA A 496 17.63 32.15 -8.38
CA ALA A 496 16.21 31.96 -8.08
C ALA A 496 15.43 33.28 -8.15
N GLY A 497 15.99 34.36 -7.61
CA GLY A 497 15.38 35.68 -7.64
C GLY A 497 15.18 36.23 -9.06
N ALA A 498 16.14 35.97 -9.97
CA ALA A 498 16.06 36.37 -11.37
C ALA A 498 15.01 35.54 -12.14
N LYS A 499 14.97 34.23 -11.91
CA LYS A 499 13.94 33.34 -12.48
C LYS A 499 12.53 33.72 -12.02
N ILE A 500 12.36 33.97 -10.72
CA ILE A 500 11.08 34.43 -10.14
C ILE A 500 10.64 35.77 -10.74
N ALA A 501 11.58 36.71 -10.92
CA ALA A 501 11.27 38.01 -11.51
C ALA A 501 10.87 37.93 -13.00
N ALA A 502 11.47 37.00 -13.75
CA ALA A 502 11.21 36.81 -15.17
C ALA A 502 9.93 36.01 -15.48
N ALA A 503 9.37 35.29 -14.49
CA ALA A 503 8.20 34.45 -14.69
C ALA A 503 6.90 35.27 -14.82
N ASP A 504 6.02 34.82 -15.72
CA ASP A 504 4.66 35.33 -15.81
C ASP A 504 3.75 34.62 -14.80
N VAL A 505 3.98 33.31 -14.60
CA VAL A 505 3.26 32.45 -13.65
C VAL A 505 4.27 31.57 -12.92
N VAL A 506 4.07 31.39 -11.61
CA VAL A 506 4.83 30.44 -10.80
C VAL A 506 3.91 29.28 -10.42
N ILE A 507 4.37 28.06 -10.67
CA ILE A 507 3.76 26.84 -10.14
C ILE A 507 4.76 26.24 -9.17
N SER A 508 4.35 26.06 -7.93
CA SER A 508 5.20 25.44 -6.91
C SER A 508 4.57 24.19 -6.35
N GLY A 509 5.39 23.18 -6.05
CA GLY A 509 4.95 21.92 -5.48
C GLY A 509 5.79 21.53 -4.28
N PHE A 510 5.15 20.96 -3.26
CA PHE A 510 5.82 20.46 -2.07
C PHE A 510 5.30 19.06 -1.70
N ILE A 511 6.14 18.27 -1.04
CA ILE A 511 5.80 16.94 -0.55
C ILE A 511 5.87 16.99 0.96
N ALA A 512 4.75 16.80 1.64
CA ALA A 512 4.69 16.74 3.09
C ALA A 512 3.59 15.75 3.56
N PRO A 513 3.73 15.15 4.75
CA PRO A 513 4.91 15.17 5.62
C PRO A 513 6.11 14.43 4.98
N MET A 514 7.23 14.32 5.70
CA MET A 514 8.40 13.54 5.27
C MET A 514 8.04 12.07 5.02
N GLN A 515 8.67 11.46 4.02
CA GLN A 515 8.48 10.05 3.65
C GLN A 515 8.89 9.11 4.80
N SER A 516 8.15 8.01 4.98
CA SER A 516 8.37 6.98 6.00
C SER A 516 9.24 5.82 5.49
N LEU A 517 9.65 4.92 6.40
CA LEU A 517 10.34 3.68 6.02
C LEU A 517 9.46 2.77 5.16
N ALA A 518 8.16 2.74 5.41
CA ALA A 518 7.19 1.99 4.60
C ALA A 518 7.19 2.44 3.12
N ASP A 519 7.48 3.73 2.88
CA ASP A 519 7.56 4.29 1.53
C ASP A 519 8.84 3.81 0.79
N ILE A 520 9.96 3.67 1.49
CA ILE A 520 11.28 3.42 0.87
C ILE A 520 11.72 1.95 0.88
N GLY A 521 10.88 1.03 1.35
CA GLY A 521 11.14 -0.40 1.28
C GLY A 521 11.40 -1.08 2.63
N GLY A 522 11.09 -0.44 3.76
CA GLY A 522 11.16 -1.09 5.08
C GLY A 522 12.55 -1.06 5.73
N MET A 523 12.78 -1.96 6.68
CA MET A 523 13.84 -1.86 7.69
C MET A 523 15.27 -2.00 7.21
N ASP A 524 15.50 -2.62 6.05
CA ASP A 524 16.88 -2.92 5.66
C ASP A 524 17.68 -1.63 5.38
N ASP A 525 17.11 -0.50 4.92
CA ASP A 525 17.87 0.74 4.63
C ASP A 525 17.67 1.89 5.65
N LEU A 526 18.19 1.70 6.87
CA LEU A 526 18.14 2.74 7.91
C LEU A 526 19.03 3.96 7.61
N THR A 527 20.13 3.78 6.86
CA THR A 527 21.02 4.87 6.45
C THR A 527 20.35 5.84 5.48
N GLY A 528 19.43 5.36 4.64
CA GLY A 528 18.60 6.18 3.77
C GLY A 528 17.75 7.20 4.54
N VAL A 529 17.21 6.83 5.72
CA VAL A 529 16.29 7.68 6.50
C VAL A 529 16.93 8.97 6.99
N ALA A 530 18.13 8.90 7.57
CA ALA A 530 18.82 10.09 8.07
C ALA A 530 19.14 11.08 6.95
N ASN A 531 19.52 10.57 5.78
CA ASN A 531 19.75 11.37 4.58
C ASN A 531 18.47 12.00 4.06
N ILE A 532 17.34 11.28 4.11
CA ILE A 532 16.01 11.80 3.74
C ILE A 532 15.58 12.92 4.68
N ALA A 533 15.75 12.76 6.00
CA ALA A 533 15.40 13.79 6.98
C ALA A 533 16.18 15.09 6.75
N ALA A 534 17.51 14.99 6.62
CA ALA A 534 18.34 16.15 6.30
C ALA A 534 17.98 16.79 4.95
N ALA A 535 17.64 15.99 3.94
CA ALA A 535 17.18 16.48 2.65
C ALA A 535 15.82 17.18 2.74
N TYR A 536 14.90 16.68 3.57
CA TYR A 536 13.57 17.23 3.81
C TYR A 536 13.64 18.59 4.54
N GLU A 537 14.47 18.69 5.58
CA GLU A 537 14.72 19.94 6.30
C GLU A 537 15.30 21.01 5.37
N ARG A 538 16.31 20.65 4.56
CA ARG A 538 16.87 21.57 3.56
C ARG A 538 15.82 22.04 2.56
N GLN A 539 15.03 21.13 1.99
CA GLN A 539 13.95 21.46 1.06
C GLN A 539 12.93 22.41 1.70
N THR A 540 12.56 22.17 2.96
CA THR A 540 11.66 23.02 3.73
C THR A 540 12.21 24.44 3.85
N LEU A 541 13.46 24.59 4.31
CA LEU A 541 14.09 25.90 4.47
C LEU A 541 14.19 26.66 3.13
N GLN A 542 14.55 25.96 2.06
CA GLN A 542 14.61 26.56 0.72
C GLN A 542 13.24 27.02 0.25
N TYR A 543 12.21 26.19 0.43
CA TYR A 543 10.85 26.53 0.04
C TYR A 543 10.35 27.76 0.78
N GLU A 544 10.56 27.81 2.10
CA GLU A 544 10.20 28.97 2.94
C GLU A 544 10.98 30.24 2.61
N THR A 545 12.20 30.11 2.07
CA THR A 545 12.99 31.26 1.60
C THR A 545 12.45 31.82 0.28
N LEU A 546 11.91 30.96 -0.59
CA LEU A 546 11.42 31.35 -1.93
C LEU A 546 9.98 31.90 -1.89
N LEU A 547 9.11 31.36 -1.04
CA LEU A 547 7.69 31.73 -0.99
C LEU A 547 7.43 33.23 -0.76
N PRO A 548 8.09 33.93 0.18
CA PRO A 548 7.96 35.38 0.32
C PRO A 548 8.39 36.15 -0.92
N GLN A 549 9.45 35.70 -1.60
CA GLN A 549 9.94 36.34 -2.84
C GLN A 549 8.91 36.20 -3.97
N ILE A 550 8.31 35.02 -4.11
CA ILE A 550 7.23 34.76 -5.07
C ILE A 550 6.04 35.69 -4.79
N LYS A 551 5.55 35.71 -3.54
CA LYS A 551 4.41 36.54 -3.12
C LYS A 551 4.67 38.03 -3.33
N ALA A 552 5.88 38.51 -3.07
CA ALA A 552 6.27 39.90 -3.26
C ALA A 552 6.18 40.37 -4.73
N ARG A 553 6.33 39.46 -5.71
CA ARG A 553 6.20 39.81 -7.14
C ARG A 553 4.76 40.02 -7.59
N LYS A 554 3.76 39.63 -6.79
CA LYS A 554 2.32 39.72 -7.13
C LYS A 554 2.00 39.08 -8.50
N LYS A 555 2.71 37.99 -8.82
CA LYS A 555 2.47 37.17 -10.01
C LYS A 555 1.51 36.03 -9.66
N PRO A 556 0.70 35.57 -10.61
CA PRO A 556 -0.04 34.32 -10.50
C PRO A 556 0.79 33.19 -9.88
N HIS A 557 0.32 32.66 -8.76
CA HIS A 557 0.97 31.56 -8.07
C HIS A 557 0.00 30.40 -7.82
N VAL A 558 0.37 29.21 -8.33
CA VAL A 558 -0.29 27.94 -8.03
C VAL A 558 0.57 27.14 -7.06
N PHE A 559 -0.02 26.72 -5.94
CA PHE A 559 0.59 25.76 -5.03
C PHE A 559 -0.03 24.37 -5.22
N LEU A 560 0.83 23.37 -5.36
CA LEU A 560 0.51 21.96 -5.47
C LEU A 560 0.96 21.24 -4.18
N SER A 561 0.01 20.81 -3.36
CA SER A 561 0.27 19.82 -2.32
C SER A 561 0.32 18.43 -2.97
N LEU A 562 1.51 17.86 -3.04
CA LEU A 562 1.78 16.66 -3.84
C LEU A 562 1.67 15.35 -3.04
N ARG A 563 1.49 15.41 -1.72
CA ARG A 563 1.25 14.24 -0.85
C ARG A 563 0.01 14.52 -0.01
N ALA A 564 0.05 14.42 1.32
CA ALA A 564 -1.11 14.71 2.13
C ALA A 564 -1.34 16.22 2.19
N PRO A 565 -2.60 16.68 2.15
CA PRO A 565 -2.93 18.09 1.96
C PRO A 565 -2.72 18.97 3.21
N TYR A 566 -2.05 18.47 4.25
CA TYR A 566 -1.89 19.18 5.52
C TYR A 566 -0.95 20.39 5.42
N ASP A 567 -0.01 20.38 4.49
CA ASP A 567 0.93 21.49 4.22
C ASP A 567 0.25 22.74 3.62
N ILE A 568 -0.99 22.60 3.14
CA ILE A 568 -1.81 23.72 2.71
C ILE A 568 -2.05 24.71 3.85
N SER A 569 -2.16 24.24 5.10
CA SER A 569 -2.28 25.12 6.26
C SER A 569 -1.07 26.05 6.45
N ARG A 570 0.12 25.59 6.04
CA ARG A 570 1.40 26.32 6.16
C ARG A 570 1.68 27.19 4.94
N TYR A 571 1.45 26.67 3.74
CA TYR A 571 1.90 27.30 2.48
C TYR A 571 0.77 27.88 1.64
N GLY A 572 -0.49 27.50 1.87
CA GLY A 572 -1.62 27.91 1.04
C GLY A 572 -1.88 29.42 1.02
N SER A 573 -1.47 30.17 2.04
CA SER A 573 -1.60 31.64 2.11
C SER A 573 -0.64 32.39 1.18
N TYR A 574 0.36 31.71 0.60
CA TYR A 574 1.29 32.28 -0.37
C TYR A 574 0.81 32.16 -1.82
N ALA A 575 -0.22 31.35 -2.09
CA ALA A 575 -0.69 31.06 -3.44
C ALA A 575 -2.09 31.61 -3.71
N ASP A 576 -2.34 31.90 -4.99
CA ASP A 576 -3.66 32.31 -5.47
C ASP A 576 -4.56 31.08 -5.67
N ILE A 577 -3.97 29.98 -6.14
CA ILE A 577 -4.63 28.69 -6.35
C ILE A 577 -3.91 27.63 -5.52
N VAL A 578 -4.68 26.79 -4.84
CA VAL A 578 -4.16 25.65 -4.08
C VAL A 578 -4.83 24.37 -4.57
N LEU A 579 -4.03 23.41 -5.03
CA LEU A 579 -4.48 22.10 -5.48
C LEU A 579 -3.84 20.99 -4.61
N ALA A 580 -4.62 19.97 -4.28
CA ALA A 580 -4.13 18.73 -3.65
C ALA A 580 -4.21 17.58 -4.66
N SER A 581 -3.08 16.95 -4.96
CA SER A 581 -3.01 15.80 -5.89
C SER A 581 -2.95 14.44 -5.20
N TYR A 582 -2.62 14.40 -3.90
CA TYR A 582 -2.47 13.18 -3.09
C TYR A 582 -1.37 12.21 -3.55
N ALA A 583 -0.64 12.56 -4.61
CA ALA A 583 0.39 11.73 -5.23
C ALA A 583 1.46 12.58 -5.93
N TYR A 584 2.71 12.13 -5.84
CA TYR A 584 3.89 12.81 -6.37
C TYR A 584 4.79 11.90 -7.22
N ASN A 585 4.45 10.63 -7.36
CA ASN A 585 5.30 9.64 -8.00
C ASN A 585 5.40 9.87 -9.51
N THR A 586 6.58 9.60 -10.06
CA THR A 586 6.83 9.54 -11.52
C THR A 586 7.16 8.11 -11.90
N ALA A 587 6.96 7.76 -13.16
CA ALA A 587 7.58 6.57 -13.74
C ALA A 587 9.11 6.76 -13.90
N GLU A 588 9.80 5.67 -14.27
CA GLU A 588 11.24 5.68 -14.52
C GLU A 588 11.61 6.66 -15.65
N ASP A 589 10.79 6.72 -16.70
CA ASP A 589 10.79 7.85 -17.65
C ASP A 589 9.76 8.90 -17.20
N ALA A 590 10.25 9.98 -16.60
CA ALA A 590 9.42 11.09 -16.14
C ALA A 590 8.67 11.82 -17.27
N THR A 591 9.09 11.66 -18.53
CA THR A 591 8.51 12.38 -19.68
C THR A 591 7.46 11.57 -20.44
N ALA A 592 7.34 10.27 -20.14
CA ALA A 592 6.41 9.38 -20.82
C ALA A 592 4.95 9.71 -20.45
N MET A 593 4.08 9.79 -21.46
CA MET A 593 2.63 9.98 -21.29
C MET A 593 1.91 8.63 -21.29
N ASN A 594 0.83 8.49 -20.52
CA ASN A 594 0.08 7.25 -20.36
C ASN A 594 0.94 6.06 -19.90
N ALA A 595 2.04 6.34 -19.19
CA ALA A 595 3.04 5.34 -18.79
C ALA A 595 3.50 5.57 -17.34
N GLY A 596 2.56 5.74 -16.41
CA GLY A 596 2.85 5.85 -14.97
C GLY A 596 3.11 7.27 -14.44
N ASN A 597 2.86 8.31 -15.25
CA ASN A 597 2.95 9.74 -14.84
C ASN A 597 1.58 10.43 -14.70
N ALA A 598 0.51 9.65 -14.50
CA ALA A 598 -0.88 10.09 -14.54
C ALA A 598 -1.19 11.33 -13.67
N THR A 599 -0.56 11.49 -12.49
CA THR A 599 -0.75 12.65 -11.63
C THR A 599 -0.33 13.95 -12.31
N TYR A 600 0.84 13.97 -12.96
CA TYR A 600 1.35 15.17 -13.64
C TYR A 600 0.55 15.47 -14.90
N GLU A 601 0.08 14.44 -15.60
CA GLU A 601 -0.83 14.59 -16.73
C GLU A 601 -2.19 15.18 -16.31
N ALA A 602 -2.73 14.73 -15.18
CA ALA A 602 -3.96 15.27 -14.60
C ALA A 602 -3.79 16.73 -14.17
N ILE A 603 -2.68 17.07 -13.50
CA ILE A 603 -2.36 18.45 -13.10
C ILE A 603 -2.22 19.34 -14.34
N ALA A 604 -1.43 18.94 -15.34
CA ALA A 604 -1.23 19.73 -16.55
C ALA A 604 -2.55 20.01 -17.29
N GLN A 605 -3.37 18.98 -17.49
CA GLN A 605 -4.68 19.13 -18.14
C GLN A 605 -5.64 20.01 -17.33
N ALA A 606 -5.60 19.95 -15.99
CA ALA A 606 -6.38 20.83 -15.14
C ALA A 606 -5.92 22.27 -15.30
N LEU A 607 -4.61 22.55 -15.17
CA LEU A 607 -4.06 23.90 -15.31
C LEU A 607 -4.32 24.52 -16.70
N LEU A 608 -4.50 23.69 -17.72
CA LEU A 608 -4.89 24.09 -19.08
C LEU A 608 -6.41 24.21 -19.28
N GLY A 609 -7.22 23.99 -18.24
CA GLY A 609 -8.68 24.11 -18.28
C GLY A 609 -9.39 23.00 -19.08
N GLN A 610 -8.77 21.84 -19.26
CA GLN A 610 -9.29 20.78 -20.13
C GLN A 610 -10.37 19.91 -19.47
N TYR A 611 -10.53 20.00 -18.14
CA TYR A 611 -11.61 19.36 -17.40
C TYR A 611 -11.91 20.12 -16.11
N SER A 612 -13.09 19.86 -15.53
CA SER A 612 -13.49 20.44 -14.25
C SER A 612 -13.02 19.57 -13.08
N LEU A 613 -12.53 20.22 -12.02
CA LEU A 613 -12.10 19.54 -10.80
C LEU A 613 -13.33 19.11 -9.98
N THR A 614 -13.41 17.82 -9.66
CA THR A 614 -14.53 17.22 -8.91
C THR A 614 -14.10 16.65 -7.56
N GLY A 615 -12.79 16.54 -7.30
CA GLY A 615 -12.26 16.01 -6.06
C GLY A 615 -12.65 16.87 -4.86
N THR A 616 -12.88 16.21 -3.74
CA THR A 616 -13.13 16.85 -2.44
C THR A 616 -12.12 16.37 -1.43
N LEU A 617 -11.71 17.23 -0.49
CA LEU A 617 -10.79 16.82 0.57
C LEU A 617 -11.38 15.65 1.38
N PRO A 618 -10.71 14.49 1.44
CA PRO A 618 -11.14 13.35 2.27
C PRO A 618 -10.62 13.45 3.72
N VAL A 619 -9.97 14.56 4.05
CA VAL A 619 -9.38 14.90 5.34
C VAL A 619 -9.55 16.38 5.64
N THR A 620 -9.57 16.75 6.92
CA THR A 620 -9.67 18.13 7.37
C THR A 620 -8.32 18.81 7.26
N VAL A 621 -8.32 19.99 6.63
CA VAL A 621 -7.15 20.87 6.53
C VAL A 621 -7.53 22.19 7.19
N SER A 622 -6.82 22.55 8.26
CA SER A 622 -7.01 23.85 8.90
C SER A 622 -6.67 24.97 7.90
N GLN A 623 -7.61 25.89 7.67
CA GLN A 623 -7.32 27.07 6.85
C GLN A 623 -6.21 27.89 7.54
N ALA A 624 -5.21 28.34 6.77
CA ALA A 624 -4.24 29.29 7.26
C ALA A 624 -4.98 30.51 7.82
N ALA A 625 -4.73 30.89 9.07
CA ALA A 625 -5.21 32.16 9.60
C ALA A 625 -4.71 33.26 8.66
N ASN A 626 -5.65 34.01 8.07
CA ASN A 626 -5.36 35.08 7.11
C ASN A 626 -4.49 36.18 7.71
#